data_AF-A0A0B7NVB7-F1
#
_entry.id   AF-A0A0B7NVB7-F1
#
_cell.length_a   1.000
_cell.length_b   1.000
_cell.length_c   1.000
_cell.angle_alpha   90.00
_cell.angle_beta   90.00
_cell.angle_gamma   90.00
#
_symmetry.space_group_name_H-M   'P 1'
#
loop_
_entity.id
_entity.type
_entity.pdbx_description
1 polymer ?
#
loop_
_entity_poly.entity_id
_entity_poly.type
_entity_poly.pdbx_seq_one_letter_code
_entity_poly.pdbx_strand_id
1 'polypeptide(L)'
;MGGMLDMNGLTGAIAQRVEPLLTEESRGMMASAHREGDPDFLIYMGLQYALLDDVMIPMDILDALAQKLDEPSFTPGMIPESRKWLAENRARTERLGA
;
A
#
# COMPACT_ATOMS: atom_id res chain seq x y z
N MET A 1 1.98 17.68 -15.27
CA MET A 1 1.48 16.40 -15.83
C MET A 1 1.55 15.37 -14.71
N GLY A 2 0.46 15.22 -13.94
CA GLY A 2 0.40 14.22 -12.89
C GLY A 2 0.13 12.87 -13.54
N GLY A 3 1.16 12.06 -13.71
CA GLY A 3 1.00 10.68 -14.16
C GLY A 3 0.24 9.93 -13.08
N MET A 4 -1.04 9.67 -13.34
CA MET A 4 -1.87 8.76 -12.57
C MET A 4 -1.10 7.42 -12.53
N LEU A 5 -0.75 6.94 -11.34
CA LEU A 5 -0.10 5.64 -11.20
C LEU A 5 -1.11 4.57 -11.65
N ASP A 6 -0.95 4.05 -12.86
CA ASP A 6 -1.72 2.90 -13.35
C ASP A 6 -1.50 1.68 -12.42
N MET A 7 -2.40 0.68 -12.43
CA MET A 7 -2.32 -0.51 -11.57
C MET A 7 -0.92 -1.16 -11.49
N ASN A 8 -0.21 -1.24 -12.63
CA ASN A 8 1.16 -1.79 -12.70
C ASN A 8 2.23 -0.85 -12.11
N GLY A 9 1.93 0.45 -12.07
CA GLY A 9 2.76 1.45 -11.40
C GLY A 9 2.56 1.45 -9.88
N LEU A 10 1.37 1.11 -9.38
CA LEU A 10 1.08 1.19 -7.95
C LEU A 10 1.76 0.09 -7.13
N THR A 11 1.62 -1.17 -7.55
CA THR A 11 2.36 -2.29 -6.92
C THR A 11 3.87 -2.11 -7.10
N GLY A 12 4.30 -1.63 -8.27
CA GLY A 12 5.70 -1.27 -8.51
C GLY A 12 6.20 -0.15 -7.59
N ALA A 13 5.39 0.87 -7.33
CA ALA A 13 5.75 1.96 -6.42
C ALA A 13 5.85 1.48 -4.97
N ILE A 14 4.94 0.60 -4.52
CA ILE A 14 5.03 -0.05 -3.21
C ILE A 14 6.33 -0.85 -3.12
N ALA A 15 6.61 -1.69 -4.12
CA ALA A 15 7.81 -2.53 -4.14
C ALA A 15 9.13 -1.74 -4.19
N GLN A 16 9.14 -0.57 -4.84
CA GLN A 16 10.35 0.24 -4.98
C GLN A 16 10.56 1.24 -3.83
N ARG A 17 9.48 1.72 -3.22
CA ARG A 17 9.55 2.86 -2.26
C ARG A 17 9.13 2.50 -0.85
N VAL A 18 8.25 1.51 -0.67
CA VAL A 18 7.74 1.11 0.64
C VAL A 18 8.43 -0.15 1.12
N GLU A 19 8.45 -1.21 0.31
CA GLU A 19 9.05 -2.50 0.69
C GLU A 19 10.51 -2.41 1.16
N PRO A 20 11.42 -1.63 0.56
CA PRO A 20 12.80 -1.56 1.01
C PRO A 20 12.97 -0.94 2.40
N LEU A 21 11.95 -0.22 2.88
CA LEU A 21 11.92 0.41 4.20
C LEU A 21 11.31 -0.50 5.26
N LEU A 22 10.60 -1.56 4.86
CA LEU A 22 10.01 -2.53 5.77
C LEU A 22 11.09 -3.40 6.43
N THR A 23 10.72 -4.00 7.57
CA THR A 23 11.58 -4.96 8.26
C THR A 23 11.81 -6.21 7.40
N GLU A 24 12.86 -6.97 7.70
CA GLU A 24 13.15 -8.21 6.97
C GLU A 24 12.01 -9.24 7.09
N GLU A 25 11.34 -9.30 8.25
CA GLU A 25 10.17 -10.14 8.48
C GLU A 25 9.01 -9.74 7.56
N SER A 26 8.62 -8.47 7.56
CA SER A 26 7.55 -7.94 6.69
C SER A 26 7.87 -8.13 5.21
N ARG A 27 9.12 -7.92 4.78
CA ARG A 27 9.57 -8.20 3.40
C ARG A 27 9.45 -9.69 3.06
N GLY A 28 9.78 -10.58 3.99
CA GLY A 28 9.58 -12.02 3.82
C GLY A 28 8.12 -12.40 3.61
N MET A 29 7.22 -11.73 4.33
CA MET A 29 5.77 -11.92 4.18
C MET A 29 5.25 -11.36 2.84
N MET A 30 5.74 -10.18 2.44
CA MET A 30 5.44 -9.57 1.14
C MET A 30 5.90 -10.44 -0.04
N ALA A 31 7.00 -11.17 0.10
CA ALA A 31 7.46 -12.11 -0.93
C ALA A 31 6.49 -13.26 -1.23
N SER A 32 5.56 -13.57 -0.32
CA SER A 32 4.47 -14.52 -0.57
C SER A 32 3.39 -13.91 -1.46
N ALA A 33 3.00 -12.66 -1.21
CA ALA A 33 2.05 -11.94 -2.06
C ALA A 33 2.57 -11.74 -3.49
N HIS A 34 3.88 -11.47 -3.65
CA HIS A 34 4.53 -11.45 -4.96
C HIS A 34 4.49 -12.80 -5.68
N ARG A 35 4.60 -13.91 -4.94
CA ARG A 35 4.54 -15.26 -5.52
C ARG A 35 3.14 -15.66 -5.97
N GLU A 36 2.12 -15.23 -5.24
CA GLU A 36 0.71 -15.44 -5.60
C GLU A 36 0.31 -14.60 -6.81
N GLY A 37 1.02 -13.50 -7.06
CA GLY A 37 0.77 -12.63 -8.21
C GLY A 37 -0.54 -11.86 -8.09
N ASP A 38 -1.01 -11.63 -6.86
CA ASP A 38 -2.24 -10.89 -6.56
C ASP A 38 -1.91 -9.42 -6.19
N PRO A 39 -2.22 -8.45 -7.06
CA PRO A 39 -1.99 -7.04 -6.81
C PRO A 39 -2.78 -6.47 -5.63
N ASP A 40 -4.02 -6.93 -5.41
CA ASP A 40 -4.86 -6.44 -4.34
C ASP A 40 -4.34 -6.93 -2.99
N PHE A 41 -3.85 -8.17 -2.95
CA PHE A 41 -3.21 -8.72 -1.76
C PHE A 41 -1.88 -8.03 -1.45
N LEU A 42 -1.08 -7.69 -2.46
CA LEU A 42 0.13 -6.87 -2.29
C LEU A 42 -0.18 -5.51 -1.67
N ILE A 43 -1.25 -4.85 -2.14
CA ILE A 43 -1.72 -3.58 -1.60
C ILE A 43 -2.15 -3.73 -0.14
N TYR A 44 -2.93 -4.77 0.16
CA TYR A 44 -3.40 -5.09 1.51
C TYR A 44 -2.22 -5.25 2.48
N MET A 45 -1.25 -6.07 2.10
CA MET A 45 -0.04 -6.34 2.89
C MET A 45 0.83 -5.09 3.04
N GLY A 46 1.01 -4.32 1.97
CA GLY A 46 1.81 -3.09 1.99
C GLY A 46 1.27 -2.04 2.96
N LEU A 47 -0.06 -1.85 2.99
CA LEU A 47 -0.72 -0.97 3.95
C LEU A 47 -0.57 -1.44 5.40
N GLN A 48 -0.70 -2.75 5.63
CA GLN A 48 -0.58 -3.34 6.96
C GLN A 48 0.84 -3.23 7.52
N TYR A 49 1.83 -3.70 6.75
CA TYR A 49 3.21 -3.75 7.24
C TYR A 49 3.83 -2.37 7.34
N ALA A 50 3.42 -1.41 6.51
CA ALA A 50 3.84 -0.02 6.72
C ALA A 50 3.41 0.53 8.09
N LEU A 51 2.24 0.15 8.59
CA LEU A 51 1.81 0.52 9.94
C LEU A 51 2.58 -0.24 11.01
N LEU A 52 2.76 -1.55 10.83
CA LEU A 52 3.46 -2.39 11.81
C LEU A 52 4.93 -2.00 11.98
N ASP A 53 5.62 -1.72 10.87
CA ASP A 53 7.03 -1.37 10.84
C ASP A 53 7.30 0.12 11.03
N ASP A 54 6.25 0.91 11.30
CA ASP A 54 6.36 2.36 11.43
C ASP A 54 6.99 3.01 10.16
N VAL A 55 6.70 2.48 8.97
CA VAL A 55 7.16 2.99 7.68
C VAL A 55 6.18 4.00 7.10
N MET A 56 6.73 5.03 6.48
CA MET A 56 5.96 6.13 5.90
C MET A 56 5.67 5.86 4.43
N ILE A 57 4.40 5.74 4.08
CA ILE A 57 3.98 5.62 2.68
C ILE A 57 3.87 7.03 2.09
N PRO A 58 4.54 7.33 0.97
CA PRO A 58 4.39 8.60 0.26
C PRO A 58 2.93 8.95 -0.07
N MET A 59 2.55 10.23 0.08
CA MET A 59 1.17 10.69 -0.16
C MET A 59 0.66 10.39 -1.57
N ASP A 60 1.52 10.44 -2.59
CA ASP A 60 1.16 10.12 -3.96
C ASP A 60 0.75 8.64 -4.13
N ILE A 61 1.36 7.73 -3.37
CA ILE A 61 0.98 6.32 -3.32
C ILE A 61 -0.34 6.15 -2.55
N LEU A 62 -0.52 6.86 -1.43
CA LEU A 62 -1.75 6.80 -0.64
C LEU A 62 -2.97 7.32 -1.42
N ASP A 63 -2.82 8.40 -2.19
CA ASP A 63 -3.89 8.94 -3.03
C ASP A 63 -4.25 7.99 -4.20
N ALA A 64 -3.28 7.27 -4.75
CA ALA A 64 -3.52 6.24 -5.75
C ALA A 64 -4.21 4.99 -5.14
N LEU A 65 -3.79 4.59 -3.93
CA LEU A 65 -4.44 3.51 -3.17
C LEU A 65 -5.90 3.83 -2.84
N ALA A 66 -6.21 5.08 -2.49
CA ALA A 66 -7.58 5.52 -2.24
C ALA A 66 -8.49 5.29 -3.47
N GLN A 67 -8.02 5.69 -4.65
CA GLN A 67 -8.74 5.48 -5.91
C GLN A 67 -8.92 3.99 -6.20
N LYS A 68 -7.88 3.17 -5.97
CA LYS A 68 -7.93 1.72 -6.18
C LYS A 68 -8.94 1.02 -5.28
N LEU A 69 -9.04 1.43 -4.01
CA LEU A 69 -10.00 0.85 -3.06
C LEU A 69 -11.47 1.23 -3.35
N ASP A 70 -11.69 2.25 -4.19
CA ASP A 70 -13.02 2.63 -4.67
C ASP A 70 -13.38 1.93 -5.99
N GLU A 71 -12.44 1.21 -6.61
CA GLU A 71 -12.73 0.41 -7.81
C GLU A 71 -13.56 -0.83 -7.46
N PRO A 72 -14.63 -1.13 -8.22
CA PRO A 72 -15.42 -2.34 -8.02
C PRO A 72 -14.64 -3.65 -8.22
N SER A 73 -13.50 -3.60 -8.91
CA SER A 73 -12.64 -4.74 -9.17
C SER A 73 -11.75 -5.13 -7.99
N PHE A 74 -11.62 -4.27 -6.97
CA PHE A 74 -10.81 -4.60 -5.80
C PHE A 74 -11.50 -5.70 -4.98
N THR A 75 -10.71 -6.65 -4.50
CA THR A 75 -11.20 -7.81 -3.73
C THR A 75 -12.07 -7.36 -2.54
N PRO A 76 -13.40 -7.62 -2.55
CA PRO A 76 -14.31 -7.03 -1.57
C PRO A 76 -14.03 -7.39 -0.12
N GLY A 77 -13.49 -8.60 0.12
CA GLY A 77 -13.13 -9.08 1.45
C GLY A 77 -11.93 -8.35 2.08
N MET A 78 -11.16 -7.59 1.29
CA MET A 78 -9.98 -6.84 1.75
C MET A 78 -10.28 -5.35 1.94
N ILE A 79 -11.38 -4.84 1.37
CA ILE A 79 -11.74 -3.41 1.40
C ILE A 79 -11.84 -2.82 2.82
N PRO A 80 -12.53 -3.45 3.80
CA PRO A 80 -12.76 -2.81 5.10
C PRO A 80 -11.45 -2.51 5.84
N GLU A 81 -10.56 -3.50 5.93
CA GLU A 81 -9.26 -3.38 6.56
C GLU A 81 -8.32 -2.47 5.76
N SER A 82 -8.25 -2.62 4.43
CA SER A 82 -7.41 -1.74 3.61
C SER A 82 -7.80 -0.27 3.73
N ARG A 83 -9.10 0.05 3.77
CA ARG A 83 -9.56 1.44 3.98
C ARG A 83 -9.18 1.97 5.35
N LYS A 84 -9.33 1.14 6.38
CA LYS A 84 -8.90 1.50 7.74
C LYS A 84 -7.39 1.81 7.77
N TRP A 85 -6.57 0.91 7.25
CA TRP A 85 -5.13 1.09 7.23
C TRP A 85 -4.67 2.25 6.34
N LEU A 86 -5.35 2.49 5.22
CA LEU A 86 -5.11 3.65 4.38
C LEU A 86 -5.32 4.95 5.17
N ALA A 87 -6.43 5.06 5.90
CA ALA A 87 -6.72 6.24 6.71
C ALA A 87 -5.68 6.45 7.82
N GLU A 88 -5.24 5.37 8.48
CA GLU A 88 -4.18 5.42 9.50
C GLU A 88 -2.82 5.85 8.92
N ASN A 89 -2.41 5.25 7.79
CA ASN A 89 -1.17 5.62 7.10
C ASN A 89 -1.20 7.08 6.65
N ARG A 90 -2.34 7.54 6.13
CA ARG A 90 -2.53 8.94 5.70
C ARG A 90 -2.44 9.91 6.85
N ALA A 91 -3.18 9.68 7.93
CA ALA A 91 -3.14 10.53 9.12
C ALA A 91 -1.74 10.60 9.73
N ARG A 92 -0.99 9.49 9.71
CA ARG A 92 0.41 9.45 10.15
C ARG A 92 1.32 10.24 9.22
N THR A 93 1.12 10.10 7.92
CA THR A 93 1.90 10.81 6.90
C THR A 93 1.70 12.32 6.96
N GLU A 94 0.45 12.77 7.12
CA GLU A 94 0.11 14.18 7.27
C GLU A 94 0.65 14.79 8.57
N ARG A 95 0.70 14.03 9.67
CA ARG A 95 1.23 14.51 10.96
C ARG A 95 2.75 14.69 10.98
N LEU A 96 3.48 13.83 10.28
CA LEU A 96 4.95 13.82 10.29
C LEU A 96 5.55 14.56 9.10
N GLY A 97 4.76 14.82 8.05
CA GLY A 97 5.14 15.64 6.90
C GLY A 97 4.86 17.14 7.07
N ALA A 98 4.24 17.56 8.18
CA ALA A 98 4.03 18.95 8.59
C ALA A 98 5.16 19.44 9.49
#